data_AF-A0A921BG65-F1
#
_entry.id   AF-A0A921BG65-F1
#
_cell.length_a   1.000
_cell.length_b   1.000
_cell.length_c   1.000
_cell.angle_alpha   90.00
_cell.angle_beta   90.00
_cell.angle_gamma   90.00
#
_symmetry.space_group_name_H-M   'P 1'
#
loop_
_entity.id
_entity.type
_entity.pdbx_description
1 polymer ?
#
loop_
_entity_poly.entity_id
_entity_poly.type
_entity_poly.pdbx_seq_one_letter_code
_entity_poly.pdbx_strand_id
1 'polypeptide(L)'
;MMVPRGKVTGGSSAINGQVFLRGVPEDYDSWADEGNGEWTYEKCLPFFRKLETDTDFHDDFHGSDGPIIARRFKRDDWLPAQVAFYDACKDAGFFQIVKIITTQIQQVLVRPI
;
A
#
# COMPACT_ATOMS: atom_id res chain seq x y z
N MET A 1 23.27 -16.20 4.62
CA MET A 1 21.80 -16.01 4.69
C MET A 1 21.24 -16.27 3.31
N MET A 2 20.20 -17.08 3.16
CA MET A 2 19.54 -17.27 1.87
C MET A 2 18.60 -16.11 1.58
N VAL A 3 18.60 -15.59 0.35
CA VAL A 3 17.69 -14.52 -0.10
C VAL A 3 16.86 -15.07 -1.28
N PRO A 4 15.59 -15.46 -1.06
CA PRO A 4 14.77 -16.05 -2.11
C PRO A 4 14.46 -15.03 -3.21
N ARG A 5 14.51 -15.48 -4.48
CA ARG A 5 14.17 -14.69 -5.67
C ARG A 5 13.43 -15.55 -6.68
N GLY A 6 12.36 -15.00 -7.27
CA GLY A 6 11.59 -15.72 -8.27
C GLY A 6 12.35 -15.84 -9.59
N LYS A 7 12.47 -17.06 -10.12
CA LYS A 7 13.07 -17.39 -11.42
C LYS A 7 12.02 -18.06 -12.32
N VAL A 8 11.00 -17.29 -12.66
CA VAL A 8 9.85 -17.67 -13.50
C VAL A 8 9.33 -16.41 -14.19
N THR A 9 8.47 -16.52 -15.21
CA THR A 9 7.78 -15.35 -15.78
C THR A 9 7.05 -14.55 -14.70
N GLY A 10 7.27 -13.23 -14.65
CA GLY A 10 6.85 -12.35 -13.54
C GLY A 10 7.93 -12.18 -12.45
N GLY A 11 8.94 -13.05 -12.40
CA GLY A 11 10.03 -12.93 -11.45
C GLY A 11 9.56 -13.06 -10.00
N SER A 12 9.93 -12.11 -9.15
CA SER A 12 9.57 -12.17 -7.72
C SER A 12 8.10 -11.79 -7.46
N SER A 13 7.42 -11.09 -8.38
CA SER A 13 5.97 -10.82 -8.21
C SER A 13 5.12 -12.08 -8.32
N ALA A 14 5.61 -13.11 -9.02
CA ALA A 14 4.93 -14.40 -9.14
C ALA A 14 4.99 -15.25 -7.85
N ILE A 15 5.83 -14.86 -6.87
CA ILE A 15 6.04 -15.62 -5.63
C ILE A 15 6.00 -14.76 -4.35
N ASN A 16 5.65 -13.46 -4.46
CA ASN A 16 5.64 -12.56 -3.30
C ASN A 16 4.39 -12.78 -2.43
N GLY A 17 4.32 -12.06 -1.31
CA GLY A 17 3.16 -12.09 -0.41
C GLY A 17 1.93 -11.33 -0.91
N GLN A 18 1.91 -10.90 -2.18
CA GLN A 18 0.82 -10.17 -2.84
C GLN A 18 0.38 -8.87 -2.12
N VAL A 19 1.25 -8.33 -1.28
CA VAL A 19 1.06 -7.04 -0.61
C VAL A 19 1.35 -5.92 -1.61
N PHE A 20 0.38 -5.04 -1.82
CA PHE A 20 0.50 -3.88 -2.70
C PHE A 20 0.53 -2.61 -1.86
N LEU A 21 1.70 -1.98 -1.76
CA LEU A 21 1.93 -0.74 -1.00
C LEU A 21 2.63 0.24 -1.93
N ARG A 22 2.40 1.53 -1.72
CA ARG A 22 3.32 2.55 -2.24
C ARG A 22 4.05 3.18 -1.04
N GLY A 23 5.11 3.93 -1.31
CA GLY A 23 5.79 4.71 -0.28
C GLY A 23 4.89 5.82 0.27
N VAL A 24 5.38 6.49 1.30
CA VAL A 24 4.84 7.76 1.74
C VAL A 24 5.42 8.90 0.89
N PRO A 25 4.72 10.05 0.72
CA PRO A 25 5.22 11.16 -0.09
C PRO A 25 6.67 11.55 0.21
N GLU A 26 7.03 11.53 1.49
CA GLU A 26 8.36 11.85 1.99
C GLU A 26 9.45 10.89 1.46
N ASP A 27 9.11 9.63 1.17
CA ASP A 27 10.06 8.68 0.54
C ASP A 27 10.47 9.15 -0.85
N TYR A 28 9.50 9.66 -1.63
CA TYR A 28 9.70 10.11 -3.00
C TYR A 28 10.33 11.50 -3.06
N ASP A 29 9.89 12.40 -2.19
CA ASP A 29 10.46 13.73 -2.09
C ASP A 29 11.92 13.67 -1.61
N SER A 30 12.26 12.72 -0.72
CA SER A 30 13.66 12.45 -0.37
C SER A 30 14.49 11.97 -1.57
N TRP A 31 13.94 11.14 -2.48
CA TRP A 31 14.64 10.77 -3.71
C TRP A 31 14.83 11.96 -4.65
N ALA A 32 13.85 12.87 -4.69
CA ALA A 32 13.95 14.09 -5.47
C ALA A 32 15.08 14.99 -4.96
N ASP A 33 15.20 15.13 -3.63
CA ASP A 33 16.24 15.89 -2.95
C ASP A 33 17.65 15.32 -3.15
N GLU A 34 17.77 14.01 -3.41
CA GLU A 34 19.05 13.35 -3.75
C GLU A 34 19.57 13.67 -5.17
N GLY A 35 18.87 14.54 -5.91
CA GLY A 35 19.36 15.13 -7.16
C GLY A 35 18.55 14.78 -8.40
N ASN A 36 17.34 14.25 -8.25
CA ASN A 36 16.43 13.99 -9.36
C ASN A 36 15.00 14.48 -9.08
N GLY A 37 14.77 15.78 -9.31
CA GLY A 37 13.48 16.44 -9.11
C GLY A 37 12.31 15.90 -9.95
N GLU A 38 12.51 14.90 -10.80
CA GLU A 38 11.42 14.19 -11.50
C GLU A 38 10.76 13.09 -10.65
N TRP A 39 11.30 12.80 -9.46
CA TRP A 39 10.82 11.73 -8.58
C TRP A 39 10.01 12.21 -7.37
N THR A 40 9.56 13.47 -7.34
CA THR A 40 8.65 13.92 -6.27
C THR A 40 7.35 13.10 -6.28
N TYR A 41 6.69 12.96 -5.12
CA TYR A 41 5.46 12.17 -5.03
C TYR A 41 4.41 12.61 -6.04
N GLU A 42 4.23 13.93 -6.19
CA GLU A 42 3.28 14.53 -7.12
C GLU A 42 3.55 14.10 -8.57
N LYS A 43 4.82 14.03 -8.99
CA LYS A 43 5.21 13.60 -10.34
C LYS A 43 5.08 12.09 -10.53
N CYS A 44 5.26 11.29 -9.48
CA CYS A 44 5.05 9.85 -9.52
C CYS A 44 3.56 9.46 -9.51
N LEU A 45 2.69 10.26 -8.90
CA LEU A 45 1.28 9.93 -8.68
C LEU A 45 0.51 9.53 -9.95
N PRO A 46 0.62 10.22 -11.10
CA PRO A 46 -0.03 9.80 -12.34
C PRO A 46 0.37 8.39 -12.80
N PHE A 47 1.61 7.97 -12.54
CA PHE A 47 2.09 6.64 -12.90
C PHE A 47 1.56 5.56 -11.96
N PHE A 48 1.44 5.86 -10.66
CA PHE A 48 0.79 4.95 -9.72
C PHE A 48 -0.69 4.76 -10.05
N ARG A 49 -1.41 5.85 -10.37
CA ARG A 49 -2.79 5.78 -10.84
C ARG A 49 -2.91 4.97 -12.14
N LYS A 50 -1.98 5.12 -13.08
CA LYS A 50 -1.97 4.35 -14.34
C LYS A 50 -1.72 2.85 -14.11
N LEU A 51 -0.97 2.48 -13.07
CA LEU A 51 -0.59 1.11 -12.77
C LEU A 51 -1.76 0.28 -12.20
N GLU A 52 -2.60 0.89 -11.37
CA GLU A 52 -3.58 0.16 -10.56
C GLU A 52 -5.03 0.30 -11.02
N THR A 53 -5.83 -0.70 -10.64
CA THR A 53 -7.29 -0.65 -10.53
C THR A 53 -7.63 -0.92 -9.05
N ASP A 54 -7.87 0.13 -8.27
CA ASP A 54 -8.34 0.02 -6.89
C ASP A 54 -9.85 -0.22 -6.87
N THR A 55 -10.27 -1.34 -6.26
CA THR A 55 -11.70 -1.72 -6.23
C THR A 55 -12.48 -1.06 -5.09
N ASP A 56 -11.80 -0.34 -4.19
CA ASP A 56 -12.39 0.22 -2.98
C ASP A 56 -12.44 1.74 -3.00
N PHE A 57 -11.49 2.40 -3.68
CA PHE A 57 -11.38 3.85 -3.75
C PHE A 57 -11.41 4.40 -5.18
N HIS A 58 -12.17 5.48 -5.36
CA HIS A 58 -12.31 6.20 -6.62
C HIS A 58 -12.15 7.70 -6.34
N ASP A 59 -10.89 8.16 -6.33
CA ASP A 59 -10.54 9.53 -5.97
C ASP A 59 -9.32 10.04 -6.75
N ASP A 60 -8.76 11.18 -6.33
CA ASP A 60 -7.62 11.84 -6.97
C ASP A 60 -6.27 11.13 -6.75
N PHE A 61 -6.21 10.10 -5.88
CA PHE A 61 -4.98 9.36 -5.57
C PHE A 61 -4.94 7.93 -6.16
N HIS A 62 -6.11 7.36 -6.47
CA HIS A 62 -6.25 5.97 -6.92
C HIS A 62 -6.65 5.82 -8.40
N GLY A 63 -6.09 4.78 -9.03
CA GLY A 63 -6.41 4.39 -10.40
C GLY A 63 -7.58 3.42 -10.48
N SER A 64 -8.35 3.47 -11.56
CA SER A 64 -9.53 2.60 -11.79
C SER A 64 -9.41 1.67 -13.01
N ASP A 65 -8.38 1.84 -13.82
CA ASP A 65 -8.28 1.24 -15.16
C ASP A 65 -6.92 0.59 -15.45
N GLY A 66 -6.01 0.60 -14.46
CA GLY A 66 -4.68 0.03 -14.58
C GLY A 66 -4.66 -1.50 -14.53
N PRO A 67 -3.59 -2.14 -15.04
CA PRO A 67 -3.53 -3.60 -15.16
C PRO A 67 -3.43 -4.36 -13.83
N ILE A 68 -3.08 -3.68 -12.71
CA ILE A 68 -2.91 -4.33 -11.41
C ILE A 68 -4.12 -4.08 -10.51
N ILE A 69 -4.87 -5.14 -10.21
CA ILE A 69 -6.02 -5.04 -9.31
C ILE A 69 -5.53 -4.90 -7.86
N ALA A 70 -5.86 -3.79 -7.22
CA ALA A 70 -5.63 -3.51 -5.82
C ALA A 70 -6.95 -3.64 -5.06
N ARG A 71 -7.00 -4.53 -4.05
CA ARG A 71 -8.19 -4.76 -3.24
C ARG A 71 -7.84 -4.96 -1.77
N ARG A 72 -8.79 -4.63 -0.89
CA ARG A 72 -8.70 -4.89 0.55
C ARG A 72 -9.61 -6.05 0.93
N PHE A 73 -9.13 -6.91 1.83
CA PHE A 73 -10.00 -7.90 2.47
C PHE A 73 -11.01 -7.19 3.37
N LYS A 74 -12.30 -7.45 3.14
CA LYS A 74 -13.37 -6.84 3.92
C LYS A 74 -13.40 -7.46 5.30
N ARG A 75 -13.89 -6.71 6.30
CA ARG A 75 -13.93 -7.18 7.70
C ARG A 75 -14.70 -8.50 7.83
N ASP A 76 -15.72 -8.71 6.99
CA ASP A 76 -16.53 -9.93 6.97
C ASP A 76 -15.75 -11.16 6.50
N ASP A 77 -14.64 -10.97 5.77
CA ASP A 77 -13.76 -12.04 5.30
C ASP A 77 -12.62 -12.36 6.28
N TRP A 78 -12.54 -11.65 7.41
CA TRP A 78 -11.42 -11.76 8.32
C TRP A 78 -11.47 -13.03 9.16
N LEU A 79 -10.30 -13.63 9.37
CA LEU A 79 -10.12 -14.71 10.32
C LEU A 79 -10.25 -14.19 11.77
N PRO A 80 -10.67 -15.02 12.74
CA PRO A 80 -10.79 -14.62 14.14
C PRO A 80 -9.51 -13.99 14.71
N ALA A 81 -8.33 -14.49 14.32
CA ALA A 81 -7.05 -13.92 14.75
C ALA A 81 -6.81 -12.49 14.22
N GLN A 82 -7.29 -12.17 13.02
CA GLN A 82 -7.18 -10.84 12.43
C GLN A 82 -8.11 -9.85 13.13
N VAL A 83 -9.33 -10.28 13.46
CA VAL A 83 -10.28 -9.50 14.26
C VAL A 83 -9.68 -9.20 15.64
N ALA A 84 -9.17 -10.22 16.33
CA ALA A 84 -8.55 -10.06 17.64
C ALA A 84 -7.35 -9.10 17.62
N PHE A 85 -6.49 -9.22 16.61
CA PHE A 85 -5.35 -8.31 16.44
C PHE A 85 -5.81 -6.86 16.24
N TYR A 86 -6.79 -6.64 15.37
CA TYR A 86 -7.34 -5.31 15.11
C TYR A 86 -7.95 -4.69 16.37
N ASP A 87 -8.76 -5.45 17.11
CA ASP A 87 -9.42 -4.95 18.32
C ASP A 87 -8.38 -4.64 19.42
N ALA A 88 -7.34 -5.47 19.58
CA ALA A 88 -6.24 -5.20 20.51
C ALA A 88 -5.47 -3.92 20.17
N CYS A 89 -5.24 -3.65 18.89
CA CYS A 89 -4.63 -2.38 18.46
C CYS A 89 -5.52 -1.17 18.76
N LYS A 90 -6.84 -1.29 18.56
CA LYS A 90 -7.77 -0.24 18.95
C LYS A 90 -7.76 0.02 20.45
N ASP A 91 -7.76 -1.03 21.26
CA ASP A 91 -7.69 -0.92 22.73
C ASP A 91 -6.37 -0.28 23.19
N ALA A 92 -5.28 -0.48 22.45
CA ALA A 92 -4.00 0.19 22.67
C ALA A 92 -3.96 1.66 22.18
N GLY A 93 -5.08 2.18 21.66
CA GLY A 93 -5.22 3.57 21.23
C GLY A 93 -4.73 3.86 19.81
N PHE A 94 -4.61 2.82 18.98
CA PHE A 94 -4.31 3.00 17.56
C PHE A 94 -5.61 3.12 16.75
N PHE A 95 -5.63 4.02 15.77
CA PHE A 95 -6.81 4.27 14.94
C PHE A 95 -6.66 3.64 13.57
N GLN A 96 -7.77 3.11 13.04
CA GLN A 96 -7.81 2.57 11.69
C GLN A 96 -7.63 3.71 10.69
N ILE A 97 -6.55 3.68 9.91
CA ILE A 97 -6.43 4.60 8.78
C ILE A 97 -7.05 3.93 7.56
N VAL A 98 -8.23 4.40 7.18
CA VAL A 98 -9.01 3.85 6.06
C VAL A 98 -8.50 4.40 4.72
N LYS A 99 -8.03 5.65 4.73
CA LYS A 99 -7.46 6.34 3.58
C LYS A 99 -6.15 6.98 4.02
N ILE A 100 -5.06 6.27 3.81
CA ILE A 100 -3.76 6.91 3.92
C ILE A 100 -3.50 7.56 2.57
N ILE A 101 -3.32 8.87 2.54
CA ILE A 101 -2.73 9.60 1.38
C ILE A 101 -1.35 8.98 1.04
N THR A 102 -0.83 8.18 1.96
CA THR A 102 0.41 7.41 1.93
C THR A 102 0.08 5.89 1.94
N THR A 103 -0.45 5.43 0.82
CA THR A 103 -0.70 4.03 0.40
C THR A 103 -0.03 2.90 1.20
N GLN A 104 -0.67 2.46 2.28
CA GLN A 104 -0.55 1.09 2.77
C GLN A 104 -1.89 0.37 2.60
N ILE A 105 -1.96 -0.60 1.68
CA ILE A 105 -3.04 -1.59 1.61
C ILE A 105 -2.76 -2.70 2.63
N GLN A 106 -2.62 -2.30 3.89
CA GLN A 106 -3.10 -3.04 5.04
C GLN A 106 -3.71 -2.00 5.99
N GLN A 107 -4.71 -2.41 6.76
CA GLN A 107 -5.27 -1.54 7.80
C GLN A 107 -4.19 -1.30 8.86
N VAL A 108 -3.37 -0.28 8.65
CA VAL A 108 -2.33 0.11 9.61
C VAL A 108 -3.02 0.93 10.68
N LEU A 109 -2.93 0.41 11.90
CA LEU A 109 -3.37 1.04 13.12
C LEU A 109 -2.22 1.95 13.57
N VAL A 110 -2.44 3.27 13.66
CA VAL A 110 -1.42 4.27 14.05
C VAL A 110 -1.87 4.99 15.34
N ARG A 111 -0.94 5.19 16.28
CA ARG A 111 -1.17 5.89 17.56
C ARG A 111 -0.96 7.39 17.33
N PRO A 112 -1.86 8.28 17.77
CA PRO A 112 -1.59 9.71 17.75
C PRO A 112 -0.45 10.03 18.72
N ILE A 113 0.39 10.99 18.34
CA ILE A 113 1.36 11.63 19.22
C ILE A 113 0.61 12.58 20.15
#